data_AF-A0A9W6MYD5-F1
#
_entry.id   AF-A0A9W6MYD5-F1
#
_cell.length_a   1.000
_cell.length_b   1.000
_cell.length_c   1.000
_cell.angle_alpha   90.00
_cell.angle_beta   90.00
_cell.angle_gamma   90.00
#
_symmetry.space_group_name_H-M   'P 1'
#
loop_
_entity.id
_entity.type
_entity.pdbx_description
1 polymer ?
#
loop_
_entity_poly.entity_id
_entity_poly.type
_entity_poly.pdbx_seq_one_letter_code
_entity_poly.pdbx_strand_id
1 'polypeptide(L)' 'MTTTAFTYTPPLRLTLDGDTADIATLDEALAFAETHPLPEGDYEGMVRRLQGAHSAEQQTEAANAFRWWAQSNGLTD' A
#
# COMPACT_ATOMS: atom_id res chain seq x y z
N MET A 1 23.12 -6.67 2.61
CA MET A 1 22.10 -6.81 3.66
C MET A 1 20.77 -6.97 2.95
N THR A 2 20.14 -8.14 3.06
CA THR A 2 18.84 -8.41 2.45
C THR A 2 17.79 -7.83 3.40
N THR A 3 17.29 -6.63 3.11
CA THR A 3 16.14 -6.06 3.81
C THR A 3 14.96 -6.97 3.51
N THR A 4 14.48 -7.73 4.51
CA THR A 4 13.27 -8.53 4.34
C THR A 4 12.13 -7.57 3.98
N ALA A 5 11.54 -7.75 2.81
CA ALA A 5 10.41 -6.96 2.37
C ALA A 5 9.16 -7.35 3.19
N PHE A 6 8.42 -6.36 3.68
CA PHE A 6 7.16 -6.60 4.36
C PHE A 6 6.18 -7.29 3.42
N THR A 7 5.52 -8.32 3.95
CA THR A 7 4.57 -9.16 3.22
C THR A 7 3.21 -9.11 3.89
N TYR A 8 2.17 -8.75 3.13
CA TYR A 8 0.78 -8.87 3.56
C TYR A 8 0.40 -10.36 3.62
N THR A 9 0.00 -10.84 4.80
CA THR A 9 -0.48 -12.22 4.98
C THR A 9 -1.83 -12.20 5.72
N PRO A 10 -2.96 -12.51 5.04
CA PRO A 10 -3.09 -12.76 3.59
C PRO A 10 -2.78 -11.51 2.75
N PRO A 11 -2.56 -11.64 1.42
CA PRO A 11 -2.47 -10.50 0.51
C PRO A 11 -3.68 -9.57 0.65
N LEU A 12 -3.44 -8.26 0.50
CA LEU A 12 -4.49 -7.25 0.52
C LEU A 12 -5.18 -7.21 -0.83
N ARG A 13 -6.47 -7.57 -0.87
CA ARG A 13 -7.28 -7.51 -2.08
C ARG A 13 -7.90 -6.12 -2.23
N LEU A 14 -7.66 -5.48 -3.38
CA LEU A 14 -8.21 -4.18 -3.76
C LEU A 14 -9.11 -4.34 -4.99
N THR A 15 -10.22 -3.61 -5.01
CA THR A 15 -11.13 -3.54 -6.15
C THR A 15 -11.24 -2.10 -6.63
N LEU A 16 -10.98 -1.86 -7.92
CA LEU A 16 -11.08 -0.55 -8.56
C LEU A 16 -11.71 -0.73 -9.94
N ASP A 17 -12.78 0.03 -10.23
CA ASP A 17 -13.51 0.00 -11.51
C ASP A 17 -13.97 -1.40 -11.97
N GLY A 18 -14.15 -2.33 -11.02
CA GLY A 18 -14.54 -3.72 -11.27
C GLY A 18 -13.37 -4.70 -11.46
N ASP A 19 -12.14 -4.20 -11.53
CA ASP A 19 -10.93 -5.02 -11.55
C ASP A 19 -10.42 -5.26 -10.13
N THR A 20 -9.89 -6.46 -9.89
CA THR A 20 -9.34 -6.86 -8.60
C THR A 20 -7.82 -7.03 -8.67
N ALA A 21 -7.10 -6.47 -7.71
CA ALA A 21 -5.66 -6.63 -7.53
C ALA A 21 -5.35 -7.24 -6.15
N ASP A 22 -4.47 -8.23 -6.11
CA ASP A 22 -3.94 -8.80 -4.86
C ASP A 22 -2.54 -8.21 -4.58
N ILE A 23 -2.41 -7.48 -3.49
CA ILE A 23 -1.17 -6.80 -3.07
C ILE A 23 -0.51 -7.61 -1.95
N ALA A 24 0.62 -8.25 -2.24
CA ALA A 24 1.36 -9.08 -1.29
C ALA A 24 2.54 -8.35 -0.64
N THR A 25 3.07 -7.29 -1.27
CA THR A 25 4.28 -6.58 -0.79
C THR A 25 4.13 -5.06 -0.78
N LEU A 26 5.04 -4.35 -0.12
CA LEU A 26 5.07 -2.88 -0.16
C LEU A 26 5.46 -2.31 -1.53
N ASP A 27 6.27 -3.04 -2.30
CA ASP A 27 6.65 -2.63 -3.65
C ASP A 27 5.44 -2.70 -4.59
N GLU A 28 4.63 -3.76 -4.48
CA GLU A 28 3.34 -3.87 -5.19
C GLU A 28 2.35 -2.79 -4.73
N ALA A 29 2.31 -2.47 -3.43
CA ALA A 29 1.48 -1.39 -2.92
C ALA A 29 1.87 -0.03 -3.51
N LEU A 30 3.17 0.26 -3.58
CA LEU A 30 3.70 1.48 -4.19
C LEU A 30 3.37 1.54 -5.68
N ALA A 31 3.64 0.46 -6.43
CA ALA A 31 3.33 0.40 -7.84
C ALA A 31 1.82 0.58 -8.11
N PHE A 32 0.96 -0.02 -7.27
CA PHE A 32 -0.49 0.14 -7.37
C PHE A 32 -0.91 1.59 -7.12
N ALA A 33 -0.40 2.23 -6.07
CA ALA A 33 -0.71 3.62 -5.74
C ALA A 33 -0.24 4.60 -6.84
N GLU A 34 0.97 4.42 -7.38
CA GLU A 34 1.53 5.29 -8.43
C GLU A 34 0.79 5.16 -9.76
N THR A 35 0.24 3.98 -10.05
CA THR A 35 -0.59 3.75 -11.25
C THR A 35 -2.02 4.24 -11.09
N HIS A 36 -2.52 4.36 -9.85
CA HIS A 36 -3.88 4.80 -9.53
C HIS A 36 -3.86 5.92 -8.48
N PRO A 37 -3.48 7.16 -8.86
CA PRO A 37 -3.47 8.29 -7.93
C PRO A 37 -4.90 8.74 -7.62
N LEU A 38 -5.42 8.31 -6.47
CA LEU A 38 -6.78 8.64 -6.02
C LEU A 38 -6.79 9.75 -4.96
N PRO A 39 -7.84 10.58 -4.93
CA PRO A 39 -7.81 11.85 -4.21
C PRO A 39 -8.03 11.75 -2.70
N GLU A 40 -8.63 10.67 -2.19
CA GLU A 40 -8.98 10.59 -0.76
C GLU A 40 -7.80 10.12 0.10
N GLY A 41 -7.77 10.58 1.35
CA GLY A 41 -6.70 10.28 2.30
C GLY A 41 -5.40 11.08 2.07
N ASP A 42 -4.30 10.64 2.68
CA ASP A 42 -2.97 11.27 2.56
C ASP A 42 -2.13 10.50 1.52
N TYR A 43 -2.44 10.68 0.22
CA TYR A 43 -1.73 10.01 -0.87
C TYR A 43 -0.22 10.31 -0.84
N GLU A 44 0.18 11.57 -0.78
CA GLU A 44 1.60 11.94 -0.80
C GLU A 44 2.37 11.43 0.42
N GLY A 45 1.78 11.51 1.61
CA GLY A 45 2.39 10.97 2.82
C GLY A 45 2.44 9.45 2.85
N MET A 46 1.48 8.76 2.22
CA MET A 46 1.48 7.31 2.04
C MET A 46 2.59 6.87 1.08
N VAL A 47 2.71 7.49 -0.10
CA VAL A 47 3.80 7.23 -1.06
C VAL A 47 5.17 7.47 -0.42
N ARG A 48 5.35 8.58 0.30
CA ARG A 48 6.61 8.88 0.99
C ARG A 48 7.00 7.80 2.00
N ARG A 49 6.04 7.24 2.74
CA ARG A 49 6.28 6.16 3.70
C ARG A 49 6.64 4.85 2.99
N LEU A 50 5.95 4.51 1.91
CA LEU A 50 6.26 3.33 1.11
C LEU A 50 7.69 3.38 0.55
N GLN A 51 8.09 4.51 -0.04
CA GLN A 51 9.43 4.69 -0.60
C GLN A 51 10.55 4.68 0.45
N GLY A 52 10.26 5.13 1.68
CA GLY A 52 11.23 5.28 2.77
C GLY A 52 11.28 4.15 3.80
N ALA A 53 10.54 3.05 3.58
CA ALA A 53 10.39 1.99 4.57
C ALA A 53 11.59 1.02 4.59
N HIS A 54 12.58 1.29 5.42
CA HIS A 54 13.81 0.49 5.51
C HIS A 54 13.94 -0.33 6.80
N SER A 55 13.22 0.04 7.86
CA SER A 55 13.11 -0.73 9.10
C SER A 55 11.77 -1.49 9.17
N ALA A 56 11.70 -2.54 9.98
CA ALA A 56 10.46 -3.32 10.16
C ALA A 56 9.30 -2.46 10.71
N GLU A 57 9.61 -1.48 11.56
CA GLU A 57 8.64 -0.51 12.09
C GLU A 57 8.12 0.41 10.97
N GLN A 58 9.02 1.01 10.18
CA GLN A 58 8.64 1.85 9.04
C GLN A 58 7.83 1.08 8.01
N GLN A 59 8.19 -0.18 7.75
CA GLN A 59 7.43 -1.04 6.85
C GLN A 59 6.01 -1.30 7.37
N THR A 60 5.84 -1.50 8.68
CA THR A 60 4.52 -1.64 9.29
C THR A 60 3.70 -0.35 9.18
N GLU A 61 4.32 0.80 9.42
CA GLU A 61 3.68 2.10 9.26
C GLU A 61 3.27 2.37 7.81
N ALA A 62 4.15 2.09 6.85
CA ALA A 62 3.86 2.21 5.43
C ALA A 62 2.72 1.28 5.01
N ALA A 63 2.71 0.04 5.51
CA ALA A 63 1.65 -0.92 5.25
C ALA A 63 0.28 -0.42 5.74
N ASN A 64 0.26 0.18 6.94
CA ASN A 64 -0.95 0.76 7.52
C ASN A 64 -1.40 2.02 6.78
N ALA A 65 -0.47 2.89 6.38
CA ALA A 65 -0.77 4.08 5.58
C ALA A 65 -1.43 3.69 4.24
N PHE A 66 -0.90 2.67 3.56
CA PHE A 66 -1.50 2.16 2.32
C PHE A 66 -2.91 1.60 2.53
N ARG A 67 -3.11 0.79 3.58
CA ARG A 67 -4.45 0.26 3.92
C ARG A 67 -5.46 1.37 4.18
N TRP A 68 -5.07 2.41 4.93
CA TRP A 68 -5.95 3.54 5.20
C TRP A 68 -6.29 4.32 3.94
N TRP A 69 -5.30 4.61 3.09
CA TRP A 69 -5.54 5.25 1.80
C TRP A 69 -6.50 4.41 0.94
N ALA A 70 -6.30 3.10 0.85
CA ALA A 70 -7.17 2.20 0.10
C ALA A 70 -8.61 2.19 0.65
N GLN A 71 -8.77 2.14 1.98
CA GLN A 71 -10.06 2.23 2.66
C GLN A 71 -10.75 3.58 2.41
N SER A 72 -10.02 4.69 2.51
CA SER A 72 -10.56 6.03 2.27
C SER A 72 -11.07 6.21 0.84
N ASN A 73 -10.47 5.50 -0.12
CA ASN A 73 -10.91 5.50 -1.52
C ASN A 73 -11.92 4.38 -1.84
N GLY A 74 -12.37 3.62 -0.84
CA GLY A 74 -13.36 2.55 -1.02
C GLY A 74 -12.86 1.37 -1.84
N LEU A 75 -11.55 1.12 -1.86
CA LEU A 75 -10.95 0.03 -2.65
C LEU A 75 -11.00 -1.33 -1.96
N THR A 76 -11.18 -1.35 -0.65
CA THR A 76 -11.25 -2.57 0.14
C THR A 76 -12.69 -2.80 0.57
N ASP A 77 -13.19 -4.02 0.38
CA ASP A 77 -14.43 -4.52 0.99
C ASP A 77 -14.31 -4.65 2.53
#